data_AF-A0A0G4LHP1-F1
#
_entry.id   AF-A0A0G4LHP1-F1
#
_cell.length_a   1.000
_cell.length_b   1.000
_cell.length_c   1.000
_cell.angle_alpha   90.00
_cell.angle_beta   90.00
_cell.angle_gamma   90.00
#
_symmetry.space_group_name_H-M   'P 1'
#
loop_
_entity.id
_entity.type
_entity.pdbx_description
1 polymer ?
#
loop_
_entity_poly.entity_id
_entity_poly.type
_entity_poly.pdbx_seq_one_letter_code
_entity_poly.pdbx_strand_id
1 'polypeptide(L)' 'MASADNLQPDADASKPLSDCVVAVCGKFNRTHQQVEKDIKTLGGSYKKSFSKKLTHLIATQESYY' A
#
# COMPACT_ATOMS: atom_id res chain seq x y z
N MET A 1 40.21 -8.09 1.30
CA MET A 1 40.13 -7.08 0.23
C MET A 1 38.71 -7.18 -0.32
N ALA A 2 37.91 -6.13 -0.14
CA ALA A 2 36.46 -6.16 -0.22
C ALA A 2 35.94 -6.59 -1.60
N SER A 3 35.07 -7.59 -1.63
CA SER A 3 34.22 -7.87 -2.78
C SER A 3 33.14 -6.80 -2.79
N ALA A 4 33.13 -5.96 -3.82
CA ALA A 4 32.09 -4.96 -4.01
C ALA A 4 30.74 -5.67 -4.21
N ASP A 5 29.86 -5.55 -3.22
CA ASP A 5 28.44 -5.85 -3.36
C ASP A 5 27.86 -5.01 -4.50
N ASN A 6 27.75 -5.63 -5.67
CA ASN A 6 27.07 -5.08 -6.82
C ASN A 6 25.57 -5.10 -6.52
N LEU A 7 25.08 -4.08 -5.82
CA LEU A 7 23.65 -3.81 -5.65
C LEU A 7 23.07 -3.41 -7.02
N GLN A 8 22.82 -4.41 -7.86
CA GLN A 8 21.89 -4.24 -8.98
C GLN A 8 20.55 -3.77 -8.39
N PRO A 9 19.94 -2.67 -8.87
CA PRO A 9 18.60 -2.32 -8.44
C PRO A 9 17.69 -3.47 -8.88
N ASP A 10 17.16 -4.22 -7.93
CA ASP A 10 16.18 -5.27 -8.15
C ASP A 10 15.10 -4.73 -9.09
N ALA A 11 14.91 -5.38 -10.24
CA ALA A 11 13.82 -5.06 -11.16
C ALA A 11 12.43 -5.28 -10.51
N ASP A 12 12.38 -5.86 -9.29
CA ASP A 12 11.22 -5.96 -8.42
C ASP A 12 10.94 -4.70 -7.59
N ALA A 13 11.80 -3.68 -7.63
CA ALA A 13 11.58 -2.37 -6.99
C ALA A 13 10.37 -1.59 -7.56
N SER A 14 9.65 -2.14 -8.54
CA SER A 14 8.50 -1.53 -9.22
C SER A 14 7.19 -1.63 -8.43
N LYS A 15 7.06 -2.53 -7.44
CA LYS A 15 5.78 -2.82 -6.78
C LYS A 15 5.92 -3.02 -5.27
N PRO A 16 6.11 -1.93 -4.52
CA PRO A 16 6.38 -2.02 -3.09
C PRO A 16 5.20 -2.55 -2.26
N LEU A 17 3.99 -2.62 -2.85
CA LEU A 17 2.80 -3.16 -2.19
C LEU A 17 2.40 -4.53 -2.72
N SER A 18 3.28 -5.24 -3.44
CA SER A 18 3.04 -6.66 -3.76
C SER A 18 2.64 -7.43 -2.49
N ASP A 19 1.64 -8.31 -2.63
CA ASP A 19 1.02 -9.10 -1.55
C ASP A 19 0.29 -8.32 -0.43
N CYS A 20 0.28 -6.99 -0.48
CA CYS A 20 -0.47 -6.19 0.47
C CYS A 20 -1.96 -6.14 0.09
N VAL A 21 -2.82 -6.54 1.03
CA VAL A 21 -4.27 -6.29 0.98
C VAL A 21 -4.60 -5.16 1.95
N VAL A 22 -5.03 -4.02 1.42
CA VAL A 22 -5.16 -2.75 2.14
C VAL A 22 -6.63 -2.31 2.19
N ALA A 23 -7.07 -1.81 3.35
CA ALA A 23 -8.32 -1.07 3.51
C ALA A 23 -8.02 0.37 3.95
N VAL A 24 -8.97 1.26 3.71
CA VAL A 24 -8.88 2.68 4.07
C VAL A 24 -10.10 3.07 4.90
N CYS A 25 -9.90 3.75 6.02
CA CYS A 25 -10.98 4.33 6.83
C CYS A 25 -10.66 5.77 7.25
N GLY A 26 -11.70 6.60 7.39
CA GLY A 26 -11.56 8.01 7.75
C GLY A 26 -11.55 8.95 6.55
N LYS A 27 -11.45 10.25 6.84
CA LYS A 27 -11.37 11.32 5.84
C LYS A 27 -9.91 11.63 5.53
N PHE A 28 -9.62 11.82 4.25
CA PHE A 28 -8.31 12.22 3.73
C PHE A 28 -8.51 13.39 2.78
N ASN A 29 -7.44 14.15 2.55
CA ASN A 29 -7.42 15.18 1.50
C ASN A 29 -7.54 14.58 0.09
N ARG A 30 -7.27 13.28 -0.06
CA ARG A 30 -7.48 12.49 -1.27
C ARG A 30 -8.73 11.63 -1.14
N THR A 31 -9.43 11.38 -2.23
CA THR A 31 -10.58 10.48 -2.21
C THR A 31 -10.11 9.03 -2.03
N HIS A 32 -10.96 8.18 -1.43
CA HIS A 32 -10.64 6.75 -1.30
C HIS A 32 -10.37 6.08 -2.65
N GLN A 33 -10.97 6.58 -3.73
CA GLN A 33 -10.71 6.09 -5.10
C GLN A 33 -9.30 6.42 -5.60
N GLN A 34 -8.77 7.60 -5.25
CA GLN A 34 -7.39 7.97 -5.57
C GLN A 34 -6.40 7.08 -4.81
N VAL A 35 -6.66 6.86 -3.52
CA VAL A 35 -5.84 5.96 -2.70
C VAL A 35 -5.91 4.51 -3.22
N GLU A 36 -7.10 4.02 -3.59
CA GLU A 36 -7.26 2.71 -4.23
C GLU A 36 -6.44 2.59 -5.53
N LYS A 37 -6.42 3.64 -6.35
CA LYS A 37 -5.64 3.67 -7.59
C LYS A 37 -4.14 3.60 -7.29
N ASP A 38 -3.65 4.40 -6.34
CA ASP A 38 -2.26 4.41 -5.93
C ASP A 38 -1.83 3.03 -5.39
N ILE A 39 -2.66 2.39 -4.56
CA ILE A 39 -2.41 1.04 -4.02
C ILE A 39 -2.24 0.02 -5.15
N LYS A 40 -3.14 0.03 -6.14
CA LYS A 40 -3.08 -0.89 -7.29
C LYS A 40 -1.87 -0.61 -8.19
N THR A 41 -1.53 0.66 -8.42
CA THR A 41 -0.35 1.05 -9.20
C THR A 41 0.93 0.54 -8.55
N LEU A 42 0.99 0.51 -7.22
CA LEU A 42 2.12 -0.01 -6.45
C LEU A 42 2.10 -1.54 -6.26
N GLY A 43 1.15 -2.26 -6.89
CA GLY A 43 1.07 -3.73 -6.86
C GLY A 43 0.18 -4.32 -5.76
N GLY A 44 -0.48 -3.49 -4.95
CA GLY A 44 -1.34 -3.92 -3.87
C GLY A 44 -2.80 -4.18 -4.29
N SER A 45 -3.54 -4.82 -3.39
CA SER A 45 -4.97 -5.07 -3.49
C SER A 45 -5.75 -4.20 -2.52
N TYR A 46 -6.88 -3.64 -2.97
CA TYR A 46 -7.75 -2.81 -2.14
C TYR A 46 -9.04 -3.55 -1.74
N LYS A 47 -9.47 -3.42 -0.48
CA LYS A 47 -10.72 -3.96 0.06
C LYS A 47 -11.50 -2.87 0.80
N LYS A 48 -12.80 -2.74 0.46
CA LYS A 48 -13.73 -1.84 1.15
C LYS A 48 -14.25 -2.38 2.48
N SER A 49 -14.13 -3.69 2.71
CA SER A 49 -14.58 -4.35 3.93
C SER A 49 -13.43 -5.07 4.64
N PHE A 50 -13.51 -5.11 5.96
CA PHE A 50 -12.58 -5.85 6.79
C PHE A 50 -12.78 -7.36 6.59
N SER A 51 -11.69 -8.07 6.35
CA SER A 51 -11.68 -9.53 6.21
C SER A 51 -10.40 -10.10 6.80
N LYS A 52 -10.38 -11.40 7.10
CA LYS A 52 -9.17 -12.10 7.59
C LYS A 52 -7.98 -12.05 6.62
N LYS A 53 -8.22 -11.66 5.35
CA LYS A 53 -7.18 -11.50 4.32
C LYS A 53 -6.59 -10.09 4.30
N LEU A 54 -7.11 -9.17 5.11
CA LEU A 54 -6.58 -7.81 5.20
C LEU A 54 -5.22 -7.85 5.92
N THR A 55 -4.23 -7.17 5.33
CA THR A 55 -2.87 -7.10 5.88
C THR A 55 -2.60 -5.74 6.52
N HIS A 56 -3.17 -4.67 5.97
CA HIS A 56 -2.89 -3.29 6.37
C HIS A 56 -4.17 -2.45 6.36
N LEU A 57 -4.21 -1.47 7.27
CA LEU A 57 -5.26 -0.46 7.35
C LEU A 57 -4.63 0.93 7.29
N ILE A 58 -5.12 1.78 6.39
CA ILE A 58 -4.80 3.20 6.35
C ILE A 58 -5.95 3.94 7.04
N ALA A 59 -5.64 4.65 8.12
CA ALA A 59 -6.62 5.35 8.94
C ALA A 59 -6.18 6.79 9.20
N THR A 60 -7.14 7.71 9.34
CA THR A 60 -6.89 9.03 9.92
C THR A 60 -7.43 9.13 11.34
N GLN A 61 -6.91 10.09 12.09
CA GLN A 61 -7.38 10.40 13.45
C GLN A 61 -8.74 11.12 13.44
N GLU A 62 -9.16 11.67 12.29
CA GLU A 62 -10.47 12.29 12.16
C GLU A 62 -11.57 11.22 12.18
N SER A 63 -12.28 11.19 13.30
CA SER A 63 -13.57 10.54 13.39
C SER A 63 -14.58 11.23 12.47
N TYR A 64 -15.59 10.50 11.99
CA TYR A 64 -16.65 11.00 11.09
C TYR A 64 -17.60 12.06 11.72
N TYR A 65 -17.19 12.72 12.82
CA TYR A 65 -18.00 13.68 13.57
C TYR A 65 -17.75 15.12 13.12
#